data_AF-A0A2R9B842-F1
#
_entry.id   AF-A0A2R9B842-F1
#
_cell.length_a   1.000
_cell.length_b   1.000
_cell.length_c   1.000
_cell.angle_alpha   90.00
_cell.angle_beta   90.00
_cell.angle_gamma   90.00
#
_symmetry.space_group_name_H-M   'P 1'
#
loop_
_entity.id
_entity.type
_entity.pdbx_description
1 polymer ?
#
loop_
_entity_poly.entity_id
_entity_poly.type
_entity_poly.pdbx_seq_one_letter_code
_entity_poly.pdbx_strand_id
1 'polypeptide(L)'
;PTLPLSTTVIVCSCHPVATASTMAEAFSKTTSEEDQSIQEPKEANSMTAQKQKKHIFGDSFAAYFPRVLKQVHQALSLSQEAVSVMDSMVRDILDRIATEAGHLAHNSKCVTITSRDIRMAVCLLLPGKMGKLAESQGTNATLRTSLCAIWQERK
;
A
#
# COMPACT_ATOMS: atom_id res chain seq x y z
N PRO A 1 -42.45 -16.40 15.58
CA PRO A 1 -42.40 -15.38 14.51
C PRO A 1 -40.96 -14.93 14.28
N THR A 2 -40.30 -15.61 13.36
CA THR A 2 -38.88 -15.53 13.01
C THR A 2 -38.63 -14.41 12.00
N LEU A 3 -37.65 -13.54 12.29
CA LEU A 3 -37.15 -12.49 11.39
C LEU A 3 -36.09 -13.07 10.44
N PRO A 4 -36.04 -12.69 9.15
CA PRO A 4 -34.92 -13.08 8.28
C PRO A 4 -33.76 -12.08 8.40
N LEU A 5 -32.57 -12.60 8.71
CA LEU A 5 -31.30 -11.90 8.48
C LEU A 5 -31.06 -11.82 6.97
N SER A 6 -31.06 -10.61 6.40
CA SER A 6 -30.61 -10.37 5.03
C SER A 6 -29.09 -10.17 5.06
N THR A 7 -28.33 -11.24 4.82
CA THR A 7 -26.89 -11.18 4.64
C THR A 7 -26.61 -10.88 3.16
N THR A 8 -26.33 -9.61 2.85
CA THR A 8 -25.83 -9.21 1.52
C THR A 8 -24.39 -9.69 1.38
N VAL A 9 -24.21 -10.87 0.79
CA VAL A 9 -22.91 -11.36 0.32
C VAL A 9 -22.62 -10.65 -1.01
N ILE A 10 -21.62 -9.76 -1.04
CA ILE A 10 -21.06 -9.29 -2.30
C ILE A 10 -20.24 -10.45 -2.88
N VAL A 11 -20.91 -11.28 -3.69
CA VAL A 11 -20.28 -12.30 -4.52
C VAL A 11 -19.69 -11.60 -5.75
N CYS A 12 -18.38 -11.34 -5.75
CA CYS A 12 -17.68 -11.01 -6.99
C CYS A 12 -17.47 -12.32 -7.76
N SER A 13 -18.40 -12.63 -8.66
CA SER A 13 -18.26 -13.74 -9.60
C SER A 13 -17.23 -13.37 -10.67
N CYS A 14 -16.01 -13.89 -10.55
CA CYS A 14 -15.06 -13.95 -11.67
C CYS A 14 -15.06 -15.38 -12.22
N HIS A 15 -15.68 -15.56 -13.39
CA HIS A 15 -15.49 -16.76 -14.21
C HIS A 15 -14.07 -16.77 -14.81
N PRO A 16 -13.46 -17.96 -15.00
CA PRO A 16 -12.09 -18.08 -15.48
C PRO A 16 -12.03 -17.94 -17.01
N VAL A 17 -11.19 -17.05 -17.51
CA VAL A 17 -10.66 -17.13 -18.88
C VAL A 17 -9.39 -17.97 -18.84
N ALA A 18 -9.50 -19.15 -19.44
CA ALA A 18 -8.38 -20.00 -19.76
C ALA A 18 -7.53 -19.37 -20.86
N THR A 19 -6.22 -19.28 -20.64
CA THR A 19 -5.23 -19.36 -21.72
C THR A 19 -4.04 -20.17 -21.23
N ALA A 20 -3.74 -21.23 -21.97
CA ALA A 20 -2.61 -22.12 -21.78
C ALA A 20 -1.47 -21.75 -22.74
N SER A 21 -0.23 -21.82 -22.26
CA SER A 21 1.01 -22.11 -23.02
C SER A 21 2.14 -22.29 -21.98
N THR A 22 2.59 -23.51 -21.64
CA THR A 22 3.54 -24.44 -22.31
C THR A 22 5.01 -23.98 -22.35
N MET A 23 5.88 -24.85 -21.78
CA MET A 23 7.34 -25.01 -21.92
C MET A 23 8.23 -23.94 -21.23
N ALA A 24 9.45 -24.19 -20.73
CA ALA A 24 10.26 -25.36 -20.39
C ALA A 24 11.53 -24.87 -19.62
N GLU A 25 12.30 -25.84 -19.14
CA GLU A 25 13.49 -25.87 -18.27
C GLU A 25 14.73 -24.97 -18.52
N ALA A 26 15.38 -24.64 -17.38
CA ALA A 26 16.78 -24.94 -16.97
C ALA A 26 18.03 -24.10 -17.39
N PHE A 27 18.88 -23.95 -16.35
CA PHE A 27 20.35 -24.10 -16.29
C PHE A 27 21.32 -23.02 -16.85
N SER A 28 21.95 -22.30 -15.90
CA SER A 28 23.41 -22.22 -15.67
C SER A 28 24.36 -21.27 -16.42
N LYS A 29 25.22 -20.67 -15.57
CA LYS A 29 26.70 -20.60 -15.62
C LYS A 29 27.34 -19.23 -15.86
N THR A 30 28.28 -18.97 -14.95
CA THR A 30 29.29 -17.92 -14.81
C THR A 30 30.43 -17.98 -15.84
N THR A 31 31.24 -16.91 -15.81
CA THR A 31 32.67 -16.79 -16.22
C THR A 31 32.86 -16.37 -17.68
N SER A 32 33.83 -15.56 -18.11
CA SER A 32 34.74 -14.49 -17.64
C SER A 32 35.60 -14.12 -18.89
N GLU A 33 36.19 -12.91 -18.89
CA GLU A 33 37.35 -12.46 -19.72
C GLU A 33 37.13 -12.33 -21.25
N GLU A 34 37.70 -11.37 -22.00
CA GLU A 34 38.78 -10.37 -21.90
C GLU A 34 38.47 -9.33 -23.03
N ASP A 35 38.89 -8.06 -23.11
CA ASP A 35 40.23 -7.49 -23.00
C ASP A 35 40.24 -5.93 -23.13
N GLN A 36 41.21 -5.33 -22.44
CA GLN A 36 41.95 -4.05 -22.57
C GLN A 36 41.30 -2.72 -23.03
N SER A 37 41.42 -1.67 -22.18
CA SER A 37 42.46 -0.61 -22.30
C SER A 37 42.11 0.67 -21.53
N ILE A 38 43.13 1.33 -20.96
CA ILE A 38 43.09 2.52 -20.11
C ILE A 38 43.01 3.81 -20.95
N GLN A 39 42.12 4.76 -20.57
CA GLN A 39 42.34 6.23 -20.58
C GLN A 39 41.06 7.01 -20.13
N GLU A 40 41.16 7.81 -19.06
CA GLU A 40 40.35 9.05 -18.86
C GLU A 40 40.99 10.19 -19.69
N PRO A 41 40.31 11.30 -20.13
CA PRO A 41 39.20 12.01 -19.44
C PRO A 41 38.14 12.73 -20.36
N LYS A 42 37.20 13.44 -19.70
CA LYS A 42 36.37 14.61 -20.14
C LYS A 42 35.02 14.40 -20.87
N GLU A 43 33.97 14.71 -20.11
CA GLU A 43 32.81 15.58 -20.43
C GLU A 43 32.16 15.52 -21.83
N ALA A 44 31.00 14.85 -21.94
CA ALA A 44 29.86 15.29 -22.77
C ALA A 44 28.62 14.39 -22.55
N ASN A 45 27.67 14.93 -21.81
CA ASN A 45 26.21 14.83 -21.95
C ASN A 45 25.64 13.71 -22.87
N SER A 46 25.12 12.63 -22.28
CA SER A 46 24.10 11.80 -22.91
C SER A 46 22.88 11.72 -22.00
N MET A 47 21.87 12.51 -22.34
CA MET A 47 20.51 12.45 -21.83
C MET A 47 19.93 11.05 -21.99
N THR A 48 20.09 10.18 -20.99
CA THR A 48 19.16 9.07 -20.79
C THR A 48 18.03 9.60 -19.92
N ALA A 49 16.96 10.01 -20.60
CA ALA A 49 15.67 10.28 -20.02
C ALA A 49 15.29 9.08 -19.14
N GLN A 50 15.59 9.19 -17.84
CA GLN A 50 14.92 8.41 -16.83
C GLN A 50 13.45 8.77 -17.00
N LYS A 51 12.73 7.85 -17.63
CA LYS A 51 11.28 7.86 -17.77
C LYS A 51 10.78 7.86 -16.33
N GLN A 52 10.67 9.05 -15.75
CA GLN A 52 10.04 9.28 -14.47
C GLN A 52 8.70 8.61 -14.61
N LYS A 53 8.54 7.47 -13.95
CA LYS A 53 7.25 6.81 -13.83
C LYS A 53 6.33 7.91 -13.39
N LYS A 54 5.40 8.26 -14.28
CA LYS A 54 4.41 9.32 -14.09
C LYS A 54 3.72 8.97 -12.78
N HIS A 55 4.17 9.56 -11.69
CA HIS A 55 3.55 9.39 -10.38
C HIS A 55 2.13 9.86 -10.62
N ILE A 56 1.18 8.93 -10.48
CA ILE A 56 -0.23 9.21 -10.71
C ILE A 56 -0.55 10.39 -9.79
N PHE A 57 -0.68 11.56 -10.42
CA PHE A 57 -0.83 12.84 -9.77
C PHE A 57 -2.33 12.96 -9.48
N GLY A 58 -2.69 12.66 -8.23
CA GLY A 58 -4.07 12.69 -7.74
C GLY A 58 -4.19 12.50 -6.22
N ASP A 59 -3.29 11.71 -5.60
CA ASP A 59 -3.50 11.21 -4.24
C ASP A 59 -2.43 11.67 -3.24
N SER A 60 -2.18 12.98 -3.16
CA SER A 60 -1.33 13.52 -2.07
C SER A 60 -2.12 13.62 -0.77
N PHE A 61 -1.52 13.18 0.33
CA PHE A 61 -2.08 13.31 1.67
C PHE A 61 -1.92 14.72 2.27
N ALA A 62 -1.36 15.67 1.51
CA ALA A 62 -1.05 17.03 1.94
C ALA A 62 -2.22 17.74 2.64
N ALA A 63 -3.46 17.51 2.20
CA ALA A 63 -4.65 18.13 2.78
C ALA A 63 -4.96 17.67 4.23
N TYR A 64 -4.46 16.50 4.64
CA TYR A 64 -4.74 15.90 5.94
C TYR A 64 -3.73 16.34 7.01
N PHE A 65 -2.46 16.53 6.65
CA PHE A 65 -1.41 16.87 7.61
C PHE A 65 -1.70 18.11 8.48
N PRO A 66 -2.14 19.27 7.94
CA PRO A 66 -2.46 20.41 8.79
C PRO A 66 -3.70 20.18 9.65
N ARG A 67 -4.62 19.29 9.26
CA ARG A 67 -5.80 18.93 10.07
C ARG A 67 -5.40 18.10 11.27
N VAL A 68 -4.51 17.12 11.07
CA VAL A 68 -3.97 16.27 12.14
C VAL A 68 -3.05 17.08 13.05
N LEU A 69 -2.19 17.93 12.50
CA LEU A 69 -1.27 18.75 13.32
C LEU A 69 -2.03 19.66 14.29
N LYS A 70 -3.14 20.28 13.85
CA LYS A 70 -3.96 21.14 14.70
C LYS A 70 -4.61 20.41 15.88
N GLN A 71 -4.78 19.10 15.81
CA GLN A 71 -5.28 18.30 16.94
C GLN A 71 -4.26 18.22 18.08
N VAL A 72 -2.97 18.36 17.76
CA VAL A 72 -1.87 18.29 18.73
C VAL A 72 -1.36 19.69 19.10
N HIS A 73 -1.18 20.56 18.11
CA HIS A 73 -0.66 21.92 18.27
C HIS A 73 -1.37 22.92 17.34
N GLN A 74 -2.18 23.81 17.92
CA GLN A 74 -3.04 24.73 17.17
C GLN A 74 -2.28 25.90 16.51
N ALA A 75 -1.10 26.28 17.03
CA ALA A 75 -0.32 27.43 16.53
C ALA A 75 0.79 27.05 15.53
N LEU A 76 1.03 25.75 15.30
CA LEU A 76 2.08 25.28 14.39
C LEU A 76 1.57 25.14 12.95
N SER A 77 2.49 25.30 12.01
CA SER A 77 2.26 25.05 10.57
C SER A 77 3.41 24.24 10.00
N LEU A 78 3.16 23.59 8.86
CA LEU A 78 4.12 22.72 8.19
C LEU A 78 4.70 23.43 6.98
N SER A 79 6.01 23.33 6.78
CA SER A 79 6.64 23.76 5.54
C SER A 79 6.28 22.83 4.38
N GLN A 80 6.41 23.32 3.14
CA GLN A 80 6.15 22.51 1.95
C GLN A 80 7.09 21.29 1.87
N GLU A 81 8.34 21.46 2.29
CA GLU A 81 9.33 20.37 2.35
C GLU A 81 8.93 19.30 3.38
N ALA A 82 8.51 19.71 4.58
CA ALA A 82 8.03 18.78 5.60
C ALA A 82 6.80 18.00 5.10
N VAL A 83 5.88 18.67 4.41
CA VAL A 83 4.72 18.03 3.77
C VAL A 83 5.17 16.98 2.75
N SER A 84 6.16 17.28 1.90
CA SER A 84 6.68 16.33 0.91
C SER A 84 7.33 15.08 1.54
N VAL A 85 8.11 15.29 2.61
CA VAL A 85 8.73 14.19 3.36
C VAL A 85 7.66 13.30 4.00
N MET A 86 6.66 13.90 4.65
CA MET A 86 5.57 13.15 5.27
C MET A 86 4.70 12.41 4.26
N ASP A 87 4.40 13.02 3.11
CA ASP A 87 3.62 12.41 2.04
C ASP A 87 4.30 11.16 1.48
N SER A 88 5.63 11.20 1.34
CA SER A 88 6.44 10.05 0.92
C SER A 88 6.53 8.98 2.02
N MET A 89 6.66 9.38 3.28
CA MET A 89 6.68 8.46 4.42
C MET A 89 5.37 7.67 4.55
N VAL A 90 4.23 8.34 4.37
CA VAL A 90 2.92 7.68 4.40
C VAL A 90 2.79 6.68 3.25
N ARG A 91 3.23 7.05 2.04
CA ARG A 91 3.21 6.14 0.89
C ARG A 91 4.08 4.90 1.10
N ASP A 92 5.30 5.07 1.60
CA ASP A 92 6.20 3.93 1.89
C ASP A 92 5.56 2.94 2.89
N ILE A 93 4.96 3.44 3.97
CA ILE A 93 4.30 2.59 4.95
C ILE A 93 3.06 1.90 4.35
N LEU A 94 2.26 2.60 3.55
CA LEU A 94 1.08 2.03 2.90
C LEU A 94 1.44 0.94 1.89
N ASP A 95 2.47 1.14 1.07
CA ASP A 95 2.95 0.14 0.12
C ASP A 95 3.45 -1.11 0.83
N ARG A 96 4.18 -0.93 1.96
CA ARG A 96 4.61 -2.06 2.79
C ARG A 96 3.43 -2.82 3.40
N ILE A 97 2.42 -2.12 3.92
CA ILE A 97 1.20 -2.75 4.46
C ILE A 97 0.44 -3.49 3.36
N ALA A 98 0.26 -2.89 2.19
CA ALA A 98 -0.45 -3.50 1.07
C ALA A 98 0.26 -4.77 0.59
N THR A 99 1.58 -4.73 0.49
CA THR A 99 2.41 -5.88 0.10
C THR A 99 2.26 -7.02 1.10
N GLU A 100 2.42 -6.74 2.40
CA GLU A 100 2.33 -7.76 3.45
C GLU A 100 0.90 -8.32 3.59
N ALA A 101 -0.13 -7.46 3.47
CA ALA A 101 -1.52 -7.91 3.48
C ALA A 101 -1.85 -8.80 2.27
N GLY A 102 -1.27 -8.52 1.11
CA GLY A 102 -1.35 -9.37 -0.07
C GLY A 102 -0.72 -10.76 0.17
N HIS A 103 0.45 -10.80 0.80
CA HIS A 103 1.08 -12.07 1.20
C HIS A 103 0.20 -12.86 2.19
N LEU A 104 -0.41 -12.19 3.17
CA LEU A 104 -1.29 -12.83 4.14
C LEU A 104 -2.58 -13.39 3.49
N ALA A 105 -3.18 -12.66 2.55
CA ALA A 105 -4.32 -13.12 1.78
C ALA A 105 -3.95 -14.35 0.93
N HIS A 106 -2.81 -14.30 0.23
CA HIS A 106 -2.30 -15.43 -0.55
C HIS A 106 -2.02 -16.66 0.32
N ASN A 107 -1.41 -16.48 1.50
CA ASN A 107 -1.13 -17.57 2.44
C ASN A 107 -2.40 -18.20 3.01
N SER A 108 -3.49 -17.44 3.11
CA SER A 108 -4.81 -17.95 3.52
C SER A 108 -5.64 -18.50 2.35
N LYS A 109 -5.06 -18.58 1.13
CA LYS A 109 -5.73 -19.00 -0.12
C LYS A 109 -6.92 -18.12 -0.50
N CYS A 110 -6.94 -16.89 0.00
CA CYS A 110 -7.95 -15.89 -0.29
C CYS A 110 -7.44 -14.97 -1.41
N VAL A 111 -8.30 -14.64 -2.37
CA VAL A 111 -8.00 -13.63 -3.41
C VAL A 111 -8.39 -12.22 -2.97
N THR A 112 -9.18 -12.11 -1.91
CA THR A 112 -9.66 -10.85 -1.35
C THR A 112 -8.86 -10.50 -0.11
N ILE A 113 -8.27 -9.30 -0.07
CA ILE A 113 -7.64 -8.76 1.14
C ILE A 113 -8.74 -8.32 2.10
N THR A 114 -8.76 -8.90 3.30
CA THR A 114 -9.74 -8.60 4.33
C THR A 114 -9.20 -7.62 5.38
N SER A 115 -10.08 -7.03 6.19
CA SER A 115 -9.67 -6.18 7.33
C SER A 115 -8.78 -6.91 8.33
N ARG A 116 -8.91 -8.25 8.42
CA ARG A 116 -8.02 -9.11 9.22
C ARG A 116 -6.60 -9.10 8.69
N ASP A 117 -6.43 -9.18 7.37
CA ASP A 117 -5.11 -9.23 6.72
C ASP A 117 -4.39 -7.90 6.88
N ILE A 118 -5.11 -6.78 6.71
CA ILE A 118 -4.58 -5.43 6.97
C ILE A 118 -4.15 -5.29 8.44
N ARG A 119 -5.00 -5.70 9.39
CA ARG A 119 -4.69 -5.63 10.82
C ARG A 119 -3.45 -6.43 11.19
N MET A 120 -3.32 -7.63 10.63
CA MET A 120 -2.13 -8.47 10.83
C MET A 120 -0.88 -7.85 10.21
N ALA A 121 -0.96 -7.35 8.98
CA ALA A 121 0.15 -6.66 8.32
C ALA A 121 0.62 -5.44 9.13
N VAL A 122 -0.29 -4.63 9.66
CA VAL A 122 0.03 -3.49 10.54
C VAL A 122 0.79 -3.94 11.80
N CYS A 123 0.37 -5.03 12.43
CA CYS A 123 1.02 -5.57 13.62
C CYS A 123 2.43 -6.14 13.32
N LEU A 124 2.64 -6.68 12.12
CA LEU A 124 3.95 -7.17 11.67
C LEU A 124 4.92 -6.03 11.35
N LEU A 125 4.42 -4.93 10.77
CA LEU A 125 5.26 -3.82 10.29
C LEU A 125 5.55 -2.76 11.35
N LEU A 126 4.61 -2.51 12.29
CA LEU A 126 4.75 -1.46 13.29
C LEU A 126 5.14 -2.03 14.66
N PRO A 127 6.32 -1.67 15.20
CA PRO A 127 6.80 -2.23 16.46
C PRO A 127 6.09 -1.68 17.70
N GLY A 128 6.05 -2.50 18.75
CA GLY A 128 5.82 -2.08 20.13
C GLY A 128 4.51 -1.34 20.38
N LYS A 129 4.59 -0.14 20.99
CA LYS A 129 3.42 0.67 21.36
C LYS A 129 2.70 1.28 20.14
N MET A 130 3.42 1.53 19.04
CA MET A 130 2.85 2.13 17.83
C MET A 130 1.87 1.19 17.15
N GLY A 131 2.21 -0.10 17.03
CA GLY A 131 1.32 -1.11 16.44
C GLY A 131 -0.02 -1.23 17.19
N LYS A 132 0.02 -1.26 18.53
CA LYS A 132 -1.19 -1.33 19.37
C LYS A 132 -2.09 -0.10 19.22
N LEU A 133 -1.49 1.09 19.11
CA LEU A 133 -2.25 2.31 18.86
C LEU A 133 -2.88 2.28 17.46
N ALA A 134 -2.11 1.88 16.44
CA ALA A 134 -2.62 1.76 15.07
C ALA A 134 -3.79 0.77 14.97
N GLU A 135 -3.69 -0.40 15.62
CA GLU A 135 -4.77 -1.40 15.65
C GLU A 135 -6.05 -0.84 16.32
N SER A 136 -5.90 -0.16 17.46
CA SER A 136 -7.06 0.41 18.17
C SER A 136 -7.72 1.55 17.37
N GLN A 137 -6.93 2.42 16.73
CA GLN A 137 -7.44 3.47 15.85
C GLN A 137 -8.13 2.90 14.61
N GLY A 138 -7.53 1.89 13.97
CA GLY A 138 -8.12 1.21 12.82
C GLY A 138 -9.44 0.51 13.15
N THR A 139 -9.53 -0.11 14.33
CA THR A 139 -10.77 -0.73 14.82
C THR A 139 -11.85 0.32 15.06
N ASN A 140 -11.51 1.45 15.71
CA ASN A 140 -12.45 2.54 15.93
C ASN A 140 -12.97 3.13 14.61
N ALA A 141 -12.09 3.33 13.62
CA ALA A 141 -12.47 3.80 12.29
C ALA A 141 -13.42 2.82 11.59
N THR A 142 -13.14 1.52 11.65
CA THR A 142 -14.00 0.47 11.06
C THR A 142 -15.38 0.47 11.71
N LEU A 143 -15.46 0.63 13.04
CA LEU A 143 -16.73 0.71 13.74
C LEU A 143 -17.51 1.98 13.38
N ARG A 144 -16.85 3.13 13.27
CA ARG A 144 -17.51 4.39 12.89
C ARG A 144 -18.07 4.33 11.47
N THR A 145 -17.32 3.75 10.54
CA THR A 145 -17.74 3.59 9.15
C THR A 145 -18.91 2.62 9.01
N SER A 146 -18.85 1.45 9.67
CA SER A 146 -19.94 0.48 9.65
C SER A 146 -21.22 1.01 10.31
N LEU A 147 -21.10 1.69 11.45
CA LEU A 147 -22.23 2.35 12.10
C LEU A 147 -22.84 3.41 11.18
N CYS A 148 -22.04 4.28 10.58
CA CYS A 148 -22.53 5.30 9.65
C CYS A 148 -23.29 4.70 8.46
N ALA A 149 -22.82 3.57 7.91
CA ALA A 149 -23.51 2.86 6.85
C ALA A 149 -24.89 2.36 7.29
N ILE A 150 -24.98 1.76 8.48
CA ILE A 150 -26.26 1.31 9.06
C ILE A 150 -27.21 2.50 9.30
N TRP A 151 -26.68 3.63 9.78
CA TRP A 151 -27.48 4.86 9.96
C TRP A 151 -27.99 5.42 8.63
N GLN A 152 -27.22 5.28 7.55
CA GLN A 152 -27.60 5.73 6.22
C GLN A 152 -28.70 4.85 5.60
N GLU A 153 -28.71 3.55 5.87
CA GLU A 153 -29.76 2.64 5.40
C GLU A 153 -31.12 2.83 6.09
N ARG A 154 -31.14 3.44 7.29
CA ARG A 154 -32.37 3.68 8.06
C ARG A 154 -33.07 5.01 7.76
N LYS A 155 -32.54 5.81 6.84
CA LYS A 155 -33.05 7.14 6.49
C LYS A 155 -33.58 7.15 5.07
#